data_AF-A0A9X6ILB0-F1
#
_entry.id   AF-A0A9X6ILB0-F1
#
_cell.length_a   1.000
_cell.length_b   1.000
_cell.length_c   1.000
_cell.angle_alpha   90.00
_cell.angle_beta   90.00
_cell.angle_gamma   90.00
#
_symmetry.space_group_name_H-M   'P 1'
#
loop_
_entity.id
_entity.type
_entity.pdbx_description
1 polymer ?
#
loop_
_entity_poly.entity_id
_entity_poly.type
_entity_poly.pdbx_seq_one_letter_code
_entity_poly.pdbx_strand_id
1 'polypeptide(L)'
;MLEKQIIHSFVSIVGEDNVDTSNMGRLTYSYDATPNFQAMPDAVIAPRNTNEVAEVLKVCNTHKIPVYVRGSGTNLCAGTCPLEGGIVLIFRHMNNILEIDEENLTITVQAGVITLDIIKAVEEKGLFYPPDPSSMKISTIGGNINENSGGLRGLKYGVTRDYVMGLELVLPNGDIIRTGGKLAKDVAGYDLTRLFIGSEGTLGVVTEAILKLVPMPETKKTMLALYEDINEAARAVSSIIANKIIPATLEFLDQPTIEVVEAFAQIGLPTDVKAILLIEQDGPPEVVNRDIEKMANVCHSMNAVDVRVAKGETEADALRTARRSALSALARLKPTTILEDATVPRSQIAPMVEAINAIAKKYNIPICTFGHAGDGNLHPTCMTDARNAEEMHRAEQAFAEIFAKAIELGGTITGEHGVGAMKAPYLEMKLGKEGIAAMQGIKQAFDPNNIMNPGKMFAKDTRKRVVVER
;
A
#
# COMPACT_ATOMS: atom_id res chain seq x y z
N MET A 1 3.80 30.26 5.53
CA MET A 1 4.00 30.39 6.99
C MET A 1 2.71 30.91 7.58
N LEU A 2 2.13 30.17 8.53
CA LEU A 2 0.86 30.54 9.17
C LEU A 2 1.01 31.79 10.05
N GLU A 3 -0.08 32.54 10.17
CA GLU A 3 -0.14 33.70 11.07
C GLU A 3 -0.03 33.26 12.54
N LYS A 4 0.61 34.09 13.39
CA LYS A 4 0.80 33.78 14.82
C LYS A 4 -0.51 33.47 15.54
N GLN A 5 -1.60 34.15 15.18
CA GLN A 5 -2.91 33.93 15.78
C GLN A 5 -3.42 32.51 15.52
N ILE A 6 -3.23 32.00 14.30
CA ILE A 6 -3.62 30.64 13.92
C ILE A 6 -2.81 29.61 14.72
N ILE A 7 -1.50 29.83 14.87
CA ILE A 7 -0.64 28.96 15.69
C ILE A 7 -1.11 28.94 17.15
N HIS A 8 -1.45 30.10 17.73
CA HIS A 8 -2.01 30.15 19.09
C HIS A 8 -3.35 29.41 19.20
N SER A 9 -4.19 29.41 18.17
CA SER A 9 -5.42 28.60 18.17
C SER A 9 -5.09 27.11 18.26
N PHE A 10 -4.13 26.62 17.49
CA PHE A 10 -3.71 25.21 17.59
C PHE A 10 -3.11 24.88 18.96
N VAL A 11 -2.23 25.74 19.50
CA VAL A 11 -1.66 25.56 20.85
C VAL A 11 -2.76 25.51 21.91
N SER A 12 -3.83 26.31 21.75
CA SER A 12 -4.97 26.31 22.69
C SER A 12 -5.79 25.01 22.61
N ILE A 13 -5.77 24.31 21.47
CA ILE A 13 -6.52 23.07 21.24
C ILE A 13 -5.70 21.86 21.71
N VAL A 14 -4.45 21.72 21.24
CA VAL A 14 -3.65 20.51 21.43
C VAL A 14 -2.55 20.66 22.49
N GLY A 15 -2.29 21.87 22.98
CA GLY A 15 -1.17 22.20 23.86
C GLY A 15 0.12 22.52 23.09
N GLU A 16 1.03 23.25 23.72
CA GLU A 16 2.27 23.75 23.11
C GLU A 16 3.19 22.62 22.61
N ASP A 17 3.34 21.55 23.40
CA ASP A 17 4.17 20.38 23.07
C ASP A 17 3.70 19.60 21.82
N ASN A 18 2.50 19.91 21.32
CA ASN A 18 1.86 19.24 20.20
C ASN A 18 1.73 20.11 18.95
N VAL A 19 2.39 21.28 18.93
CA VAL A 19 2.50 22.17 17.76
C VAL A 19 3.97 22.41 17.45
N ASP A 20 4.48 21.76 16.40
CA ASP A 20 5.87 21.93 15.96
C ASP A 20 5.95 22.82 14.71
N THR A 21 6.55 24.00 14.88
CA THR A 21 6.82 24.98 13.81
C THR A 21 8.31 25.11 13.51
N SER A 22 9.15 24.30 14.16
CA SER A 22 10.60 24.31 13.95
C SER A 22 10.95 23.83 12.54
N ASN A 23 12.07 24.32 12.00
CA ASN A 23 12.55 23.87 10.69
C ASN A 23 12.86 22.35 10.69
N MET A 24 13.36 21.81 11.80
CA MET A 24 13.64 20.38 11.94
C MET A 24 12.38 19.53 11.93
N GLY A 25 11.37 19.90 12.71
CA GLY A 25 10.07 19.23 12.72
C GLY A 25 9.44 19.24 11.34
N ARG A 26 9.29 20.43 10.75
CA ARG A 26 8.69 20.60 9.43
C ARG A 26 9.44 19.82 8.33
N LEU A 27 10.77 19.80 8.38
CA LEU A 27 11.59 19.03 7.43
C LEU A 27 11.35 17.51 7.58
N THR A 28 11.24 17.00 8.80
CA THR A 28 10.99 15.58 9.09
C THR A 28 9.68 15.08 8.47
N TYR A 29 8.67 15.96 8.37
CA TYR A 29 7.36 15.64 7.80
C TYR A 29 7.14 16.26 6.40
N SER A 30 8.22 16.63 5.71
CA SER A 30 8.15 17.25 4.37
C SER A 30 8.10 16.27 3.20
N TYR A 31 8.38 14.99 3.44
CA TYR A 31 8.47 13.92 2.43
C TYR A 31 7.94 12.60 2.99
N ASP A 32 7.57 11.65 2.12
CA ASP A 32 7.36 10.23 2.47
C ASP A 32 8.35 9.35 1.69
N ALA A 33 8.11 8.04 1.61
CA ALA A 33 9.02 7.11 0.94
C ALA A 33 9.06 7.28 -0.60
N THR A 34 8.30 8.23 -1.16
CA THR A 34 8.25 8.50 -2.59
C THR A 34 9.42 9.38 -3.04
N PRO A 35 10.30 8.90 -3.94
CA PRO A 35 11.43 9.69 -4.41
C PRO A 35 11.02 10.99 -5.11
N ASN A 36 11.81 12.05 -4.95
CA ASN A 36 11.64 13.37 -5.61
C ASN A 36 10.37 14.16 -5.24
N PHE A 37 9.61 13.72 -4.23
CA PHE A 37 8.51 14.51 -3.67
C PHE A 37 8.87 15.03 -2.29
N GLN A 38 8.97 16.36 -2.18
CA GLN A 38 9.23 17.03 -0.92
C GLN A 38 8.65 18.45 -0.93
N ALA A 39 7.98 18.83 0.16
CA ALA A 39 7.50 20.19 0.37
C ALA A 39 7.41 20.48 1.87
N MET A 40 7.76 21.70 2.30
CA MET A 40 7.72 22.05 3.73
C MET A 40 6.28 22.37 4.15
N PRO A 41 5.73 21.72 5.19
CA PRO A 41 4.51 22.21 5.82
C PRO A 41 4.78 23.52 6.57
N ASP A 42 3.74 24.22 7.00
CA ASP A 42 3.84 25.37 7.90
C ASP A 42 3.92 24.96 9.38
N ALA A 43 3.24 23.88 9.78
CA ALA A 43 3.29 23.32 11.13
C ALA A 43 2.98 21.82 11.14
N VAL A 44 3.36 21.15 12.23
CA VAL A 44 3.00 19.76 12.51
C VAL A 44 2.18 19.73 13.79
N ILE A 45 1.01 19.10 13.74
CA ILE A 45 0.03 19.10 14.84
C ILE A 45 -0.21 17.66 15.29
N ALA A 46 -0.15 17.42 16.61
CA ALA A 46 -0.32 16.10 17.21
C ALA A 46 -1.50 16.05 18.20
N PRO A 47 -2.75 15.93 17.72
CA PRO A 47 -3.92 15.79 18.57
C PRO A 47 -3.86 14.55 19.48
N ARG A 48 -4.55 14.61 20.62
CA ARG A 48 -4.64 13.52 21.61
C ARG A 48 -5.91 12.70 21.50
N ASN A 49 -6.95 13.23 20.86
CA ASN A 49 -8.26 12.60 20.76
C ASN A 49 -9.04 13.17 19.56
N THR A 50 -10.16 12.52 19.22
CA THR A 50 -11.03 12.88 18.11
C THR A 50 -11.58 14.31 18.21
N ASN A 51 -11.89 14.81 19.41
CA ASN A 51 -12.41 16.16 19.58
C ASN A 51 -11.35 17.23 19.25
N GLU A 52 -10.09 17.00 19.63
CA GLU A 52 -8.99 17.88 19.23
C GLU A 52 -8.79 17.88 17.71
N VAL A 53 -8.90 16.72 17.05
CA VAL A 53 -8.89 16.64 15.57
C VAL A 53 -10.02 17.51 14.99
N ALA A 54 -11.24 17.39 15.51
CA ALA A 54 -12.40 18.19 15.09
C ALA A 54 -12.15 19.71 15.22
N GLU A 55 -11.66 20.17 16.36
CA GLU A 55 -11.37 21.60 16.56
C GLU A 55 -10.23 22.10 15.66
N VAL A 56 -9.18 21.29 15.44
CA VAL A 56 -8.10 21.62 14.48
C VAL A 56 -8.66 21.76 13.06
N LEU A 57 -9.52 20.84 12.61
CA LEU A 57 -10.12 20.92 11.28
C LEU A 57 -11.05 22.13 11.14
N LYS A 58 -11.81 22.51 12.17
CA LYS A 58 -12.62 23.74 12.14
C LYS A 58 -11.77 24.99 11.90
N VAL A 59 -10.63 25.11 12.58
CA VAL A 59 -9.68 26.20 12.36
C VAL A 59 -9.16 26.15 10.92
N CYS A 60 -8.73 24.98 10.46
CA CYS A 60 -8.20 24.82 9.11
C CYS A 60 -9.24 25.17 8.04
N ASN A 61 -10.48 24.72 8.20
CA ASN A 61 -11.55 24.97 7.25
C ASN A 61 -11.96 26.45 7.21
N THR A 62 -12.03 27.11 8.37
CA THR A 62 -12.32 28.55 8.48
C THR A 62 -11.26 29.40 7.78
N HIS A 63 -9.98 29.04 7.94
CA HIS A 63 -8.86 29.76 7.38
C HIS A 63 -8.34 29.20 6.04
N LYS A 64 -9.02 28.20 5.49
CA LYS A 64 -8.65 27.49 4.24
C LYS A 64 -7.21 26.99 4.24
N ILE A 65 -6.78 26.41 5.36
CA ILE A 65 -5.44 25.86 5.56
C ILE A 65 -5.45 24.40 5.10
N PRO A 66 -4.56 23.99 4.17
CA PRO A 66 -4.39 22.59 3.81
C PRO A 66 -4.02 21.69 5.00
N VAL A 67 -4.56 20.48 5.03
CA VAL A 67 -4.34 19.47 6.06
C VAL A 67 -3.88 18.18 5.41
N TYR A 68 -2.74 17.66 5.85
CA TYR A 68 -2.15 16.41 5.40
C TYR A 68 -2.15 15.42 6.56
N VAL A 69 -2.97 14.38 6.46
CA VAL A 69 -3.05 13.35 7.50
C VAL A 69 -1.92 12.36 7.29
N ARG A 70 -1.12 12.10 8.33
CA ARG A 70 0.06 11.25 8.20
C ARG A 70 0.20 10.28 9.37
N GLY A 71 0.29 9.00 9.03
CA GLY A 71 0.80 7.94 9.91
C GLY A 71 2.32 7.97 9.97
N SER A 72 2.97 6.86 9.62
CA SER A 72 4.43 6.76 9.63
C SER A 72 5.13 7.24 8.35
N GLY A 73 4.38 7.64 7.32
CA GLY A 73 4.96 8.17 6.07
C GLY A 73 5.61 7.12 5.17
N THR A 74 5.10 5.89 5.18
CA THR A 74 5.64 4.75 4.42
C THR A 74 5.02 4.57 3.03
N ASN A 75 4.08 5.44 2.64
CA ASN A 75 3.43 5.36 1.33
C ASN A 75 4.43 5.67 0.19
N LEU A 76 4.10 5.21 -1.01
CA LEU A 76 4.95 5.28 -2.22
C LEU A 76 4.29 6.08 -3.35
N CYS A 77 3.33 6.95 -3.03
CA CYS A 77 2.55 7.72 -3.99
C CYS A 77 2.61 9.24 -3.78
N ALA A 78 3.43 9.70 -2.85
CA ALA A 78 3.49 11.06 -2.33
C ALA A 78 2.16 11.51 -1.71
N GLY A 79 1.41 10.56 -1.13
CA GLY A 79 0.09 10.78 -0.56
C GLY A 79 0.13 11.68 0.67
N THR A 80 1.27 11.75 1.38
CA THR A 80 1.39 12.54 2.62
C THR A 80 2.33 13.75 2.50
N CYS A 81 2.92 13.98 1.33
CA CYS A 81 3.76 15.15 1.08
C CYS A 81 2.93 16.44 1.08
N PRO A 82 3.25 17.47 1.88
CA PRO A 82 2.42 18.67 2.01
C PRO A 82 2.69 19.69 0.88
N LEU A 83 2.35 19.30 -0.35
CA LEU A 83 2.69 20.02 -1.60
C LEU A 83 2.17 21.48 -1.68
N GLU A 84 1.19 21.84 -0.85
CA GLU A 84 0.60 23.18 -0.81
C GLU A 84 0.78 23.88 0.55
N GLY A 85 1.77 23.48 1.36
CA GLY A 85 2.03 24.08 2.68
C GLY A 85 1.08 23.56 3.76
N GLY A 86 0.54 24.44 4.62
CA GLY A 86 -0.48 24.06 5.60
C GLY A 86 0.04 23.18 6.74
N ILE A 87 -0.78 22.30 7.30
CA ILE A 87 -0.41 21.48 8.45
C ILE A 87 -0.27 19.99 8.10
N VAL A 88 0.66 19.31 8.76
CA VAL A 88 0.67 17.85 8.84
C VAL A 88 0.07 17.43 10.18
N LEU A 89 -0.99 16.63 10.15
CA LEU A 89 -1.65 16.07 11.33
C LEU A 89 -1.16 14.65 11.57
N ILE A 90 -0.61 14.39 12.77
CA ILE A 90 -0.02 13.10 13.15
C ILE A 90 -0.72 12.45 14.36
N PHE A 91 -0.69 11.13 14.43
CA PHE A 91 -1.39 10.34 15.46
C PHE A 91 -0.50 9.91 16.64
N ARG A 92 0.46 10.75 17.04
CA ARG A 92 1.45 10.43 18.08
C ARG A 92 0.84 9.87 19.38
N HIS A 93 -0.34 10.35 19.75
CA HIS A 93 -1.03 10.00 21.00
C HIS A 93 -2.27 9.11 20.81
N MET A 94 -2.64 8.83 19.55
CA MET A 94 -3.85 8.08 19.20
C MET A 94 -3.46 6.69 18.69
N ASN A 95 -2.72 5.94 19.50
CA ASN A 95 -2.08 4.68 19.14
C ASN A 95 -2.44 3.53 20.10
N ASN A 96 -3.65 3.54 20.65
CA ASN A 96 -4.14 2.50 21.56
C ASN A 96 -5.06 1.49 20.88
N ILE A 97 -4.93 0.22 21.27
CA ILE A 97 -5.98 -0.79 21.09
C ILE A 97 -7.02 -0.54 22.19
N LEU A 98 -8.26 -0.28 21.79
CA LEU A 98 -9.34 0.11 22.70
C LEU A 98 -10.11 -1.12 23.19
N GLU A 99 -10.25 -2.14 22.35
CA GLU A 99 -11.03 -3.34 22.65
C GLU A 99 -10.61 -4.51 21.75
N ILE A 100 -10.53 -5.72 22.31
CA ILE A 100 -10.53 -6.98 21.55
C ILE A 100 -11.77 -7.75 22.00
N ASP A 101 -12.71 -7.92 21.08
CA ASP A 101 -14.01 -8.56 21.31
C ASP A 101 -13.99 -9.97 20.70
N GLU A 102 -13.66 -10.97 21.53
CA GLU A 102 -13.55 -12.37 21.13
C GLU A 102 -14.91 -12.98 20.76
N GLU A 103 -16.02 -12.44 21.28
CA GLU A 103 -17.37 -12.93 21.00
C GLU A 103 -17.83 -12.50 19.60
N ASN A 104 -17.54 -11.26 19.21
CA ASN A 104 -17.89 -10.73 17.89
C ASN A 104 -16.77 -10.85 16.86
N LEU A 105 -15.59 -11.38 17.25
CA LEU A 105 -14.40 -11.47 16.42
C LEU A 105 -14.02 -10.11 15.82
N THR A 106 -13.91 -9.08 16.67
CA THR A 106 -13.50 -7.73 16.24
C THR A 106 -12.43 -7.14 17.14
N ILE A 107 -11.68 -6.18 16.61
CA ILE A 107 -10.77 -5.32 17.37
C ILE A 107 -11.09 -3.86 17.06
N THR A 108 -11.18 -3.03 18.11
CA THR A 108 -11.36 -1.58 18.00
C THR A 108 -10.04 -0.90 18.31
N VAL A 109 -9.54 -0.08 17.38
CA VAL A 109 -8.21 0.54 17.47
C VAL A 109 -8.23 2.01 17.08
N GLN A 110 -7.33 2.81 17.66
CA GLN A 110 -7.08 4.17 17.17
C GLN A 110 -6.20 4.14 15.90
N ALA A 111 -6.33 5.17 15.06
CA ALA A 111 -5.70 5.24 13.75
C ALA A 111 -4.17 5.15 13.76
N GLY A 112 -3.51 5.52 14.86
CA GLY A 112 -2.06 5.48 15.03
C GLY A 112 -1.48 4.14 15.48
N VAL A 113 -2.29 3.10 15.72
CA VAL A 113 -1.78 1.78 16.12
C VAL A 113 -0.97 1.15 14.99
N ILE A 114 0.21 0.63 15.31
CA ILE A 114 1.07 -0.09 14.36
C ILE A 114 0.44 -1.42 13.98
N THR A 115 0.43 -1.74 12.68
CA THR A 115 -0.22 -2.93 12.13
C THR A 115 0.28 -4.21 12.79
N LEU A 116 1.59 -4.35 13.00
CA LEU A 116 2.16 -5.52 13.65
C LEU A 116 1.73 -5.67 15.12
N ASP A 117 1.47 -4.57 15.82
CA ASP A 117 1.01 -4.63 17.22
C ASP A 117 -0.44 -5.12 17.30
N ILE A 118 -1.28 -4.76 16.32
CA ILE A 118 -2.62 -5.35 16.15
C ILE A 118 -2.50 -6.86 15.93
N ILE A 119 -1.66 -7.28 14.98
CA ILE A 119 -1.46 -8.70 14.65
C ILE A 119 -1.04 -9.48 15.91
N LYS A 120 0.00 -9.04 16.63
CA LYS A 120 0.46 -9.73 17.84
C LYS A 120 -0.61 -9.83 18.91
N ALA A 121 -1.33 -8.73 19.18
CA ALA A 121 -2.34 -8.69 20.23
C ALA A 121 -3.51 -9.65 19.97
N VAL A 122 -3.91 -9.85 18.71
CA VAL A 122 -5.00 -10.79 18.37
C VAL A 122 -4.50 -12.22 18.25
N GLU A 123 -3.26 -12.44 17.82
CA GLU A 123 -2.65 -13.78 17.76
C GLU A 123 -2.47 -14.39 19.16
N GLU A 124 -2.18 -13.58 20.19
CA GLU A 124 -2.17 -14.01 21.60
C GLU A 124 -3.52 -14.57 22.07
N LYS A 125 -4.61 -14.24 21.37
CA LYS A 125 -5.97 -14.72 21.62
C LYS A 125 -6.39 -15.86 20.68
N GLY A 126 -5.47 -16.38 19.85
CA GLY A 126 -5.79 -17.37 18.83
C GLY A 126 -6.63 -16.81 17.66
N LEU A 127 -6.69 -15.50 17.53
CA LEU A 127 -7.36 -14.78 16.45
C LEU A 127 -6.34 -14.25 15.44
N PHE A 128 -6.82 -13.80 14.29
CA PHE A 128 -5.99 -13.45 13.16
C PHE A 128 -6.53 -12.21 12.45
N TYR A 129 -5.65 -11.22 12.26
CA TYR A 129 -5.84 -10.08 11.37
C TYR A 129 -4.98 -10.29 10.11
N PRO A 130 -5.58 -10.68 8.98
CA PRO A 130 -4.81 -11.14 7.82
C PRO A 130 -4.01 -10.09 7.04
N PRO A 131 -4.50 -8.86 6.80
CA PRO A 131 -3.78 -7.87 6.01
C PRO A 131 -2.37 -7.59 6.56
N ASP A 132 -1.37 -7.79 5.72
CA ASP A 132 0.03 -7.87 6.12
C ASP A 132 0.98 -7.07 5.19
N PRO A 133 0.75 -5.75 5.01
CA PRO A 133 1.57 -4.93 4.12
C PRO A 133 3.05 -5.08 4.46
N SER A 134 3.94 -4.97 3.47
CA SER A 134 5.39 -5.13 3.68
C SER A 134 5.95 -4.18 4.75
N SER A 135 5.31 -3.03 4.95
CA SER A 135 5.61 -2.04 5.98
C SER A 135 4.98 -2.30 7.35
N MET A 136 4.29 -3.41 7.60
CA MET A 136 3.47 -3.66 8.83
C MET A 136 4.21 -3.42 10.16
N LYS A 137 5.55 -3.52 10.16
CA LYS A 137 6.40 -3.23 11.33
C LYS A 137 6.40 -1.75 11.74
N ILE A 138 5.97 -0.86 10.85
CA ILE A 138 5.99 0.60 11.02
C ILE A 138 4.73 1.28 10.50
N SER A 139 3.95 0.69 9.59
CA SER A 139 2.71 1.32 9.10
C SER A 139 1.61 1.28 10.16
N THR A 140 0.90 2.40 10.27
CA THR A 140 -0.24 2.58 11.16
C THR A 140 -1.53 2.16 10.48
N ILE A 141 -2.51 1.66 11.24
CA ILE A 141 -3.80 1.21 10.69
C ILE A 141 -4.56 2.29 9.93
N GLY A 142 -4.54 3.56 10.38
CA GLY A 142 -5.17 4.68 9.64
C GLY A 142 -4.52 4.92 8.28
N GLY A 143 -3.22 4.67 8.16
CA GLY A 143 -2.50 4.70 6.88
C GLY A 143 -2.93 3.54 5.98
N ASN A 144 -3.02 2.32 6.52
CA ASN A 144 -3.49 1.17 5.76
C ASN A 144 -4.93 1.35 5.26
N ILE A 145 -5.80 1.98 6.06
CA ILE A 145 -7.17 2.31 5.67
C ILE A 145 -7.17 3.34 4.53
N ASN A 146 -6.36 4.40 4.64
CA ASN A 146 -6.29 5.45 3.63
C ASN A 146 -5.73 4.97 2.29
N GLU A 147 -4.78 4.03 2.31
CA GLU A 147 -4.19 3.43 1.09
C GLU A 147 -4.90 2.15 0.65
N ASN A 148 -5.87 1.66 1.43
CA ASN A 148 -6.44 0.31 1.27
C ASN A 148 -5.36 -0.77 1.11
N SER A 149 -4.38 -0.79 2.01
CA SER A 149 -3.18 -1.60 1.85
C SER A 149 -3.49 -3.10 1.75
N GLY A 150 -2.78 -3.76 0.83
CA GLY A 150 -2.73 -5.20 0.67
C GLY A 150 -1.53 -5.84 1.38
N GLY A 151 -1.00 -6.90 0.78
CA GLY A 151 0.12 -7.67 1.30
C GLY A 151 0.17 -9.07 0.71
N LEU A 152 1.13 -9.87 1.17
CA LEU A 152 1.39 -11.23 0.65
C LEU A 152 0.20 -12.18 0.82
N ARG A 153 -0.68 -11.89 1.81
CA ARG A 153 -1.88 -12.68 2.11
C ARG A 153 -3.12 -12.25 1.34
N GLY A 154 -3.01 -11.18 0.54
CA GLY A 154 -4.12 -10.54 -0.17
C GLY A 154 -4.91 -11.48 -1.08
N LEU A 155 -4.23 -12.48 -1.67
CA LEU A 155 -4.85 -13.45 -2.56
C LEU A 155 -5.98 -14.25 -1.91
N LYS A 156 -5.75 -14.79 -0.71
CA LYS A 156 -6.73 -15.62 0.00
C LYS A 156 -7.66 -14.80 0.87
N TYR A 157 -7.13 -13.76 1.50
CA TYR A 157 -7.82 -13.06 2.58
C TYR A 157 -8.42 -11.72 2.14
N GLY A 158 -7.99 -11.14 1.02
CA GLY A 158 -8.34 -9.79 0.62
C GLY A 158 -7.47 -8.74 1.30
N VAL A 159 -7.89 -7.48 1.20
CA VAL A 159 -7.09 -6.30 1.60
C VAL A 159 -7.70 -5.60 2.80
N THR A 160 -7.08 -4.52 3.30
CA THR A 160 -7.54 -3.78 4.49
C THR A 160 -9.04 -3.48 4.45
N ARG A 161 -9.58 -3.04 3.31
CA ARG A 161 -11.00 -2.75 3.14
C ARG A 161 -11.93 -3.91 3.48
N ASP A 162 -11.50 -5.16 3.28
CA ASP A 162 -12.31 -6.35 3.54
C ASP A 162 -12.39 -6.69 5.03
N TYR A 163 -11.52 -6.08 5.84
CA TYR A 163 -11.47 -6.24 7.28
C TYR A 163 -11.97 -5.01 8.04
N VAL A 164 -12.15 -3.84 7.42
CA VAL A 164 -12.77 -2.70 8.09
C VAL A 164 -14.29 -2.90 8.17
N MET A 165 -14.82 -2.96 9.39
CA MET A 165 -16.26 -3.08 9.65
C MET A 165 -16.90 -1.75 10.04
N GLY A 166 -16.12 -0.83 10.61
CA GLY A 166 -16.59 0.52 10.92
C GLY A 166 -15.46 1.49 11.17
N LEU A 167 -15.77 2.78 11.08
CA LEU A 167 -14.81 3.88 11.26
C LEU A 167 -15.44 4.99 12.09
N GLU A 168 -14.65 5.62 12.96
CA GLU A 168 -14.89 6.98 13.42
C GLU A 168 -14.02 7.93 12.59
N LEU A 169 -14.64 8.98 12.06
CA LEU A 169 -14.00 9.96 11.19
C LEU A 169 -14.36 11.38 11.60
N VAL A 170 -13.45 12.30 11.34
CA VAL A 170 -13.69 13.74 11.42
C VAL A 170 -13.70 14.32 10.01
N LEU A 171 -14.81 14.97 9.65
CA LEU A 171 -15.00 15.64 8.38
C LEU A 171 -14.29 17.01 8.35
N PRO A 172 -14.06 17.61 7.17
CA PRO A 172 -13.34 18.89 7.06
C PRO A 172 -13.99 20.03 7.83
N ASN A 173 -15.32 20.01 8.00
CA ASN A 173 -16.06 20.99 8.80
C ASN A 173 -15.93 20.76 10.33
N GLY A 174 -15.27 19.68 10.75
CA GLY A 174 -15.11 19.26 12.14
C GLY A 174 -16.22 18.37 12.68
N ASP A 175 -17.19 17.95 11.86
CA ASP A 175 -18.21 16.99 12.31
C ASP A 175 -17.58 15.61 12.50
N ILE A 176 -17.92 14.97 13.62
CA ILE A 176 -17.51 13.61 13.93
C ILE A 176 -18.62 12.67 13.50
N ILE A 177 -18.29 11.71 12.63
CA ILE A 177 -19.23 10.70 12.15
C ILE A 177 -18.73 9.30 12.48
N ARG A 178 -19.67 8.37 12.64
CA ARG A 178 -19.40 6.93 12.73
C ARG A 178 -20.06 6.22 11.55
N THR A 179 -19.34 5.30 10.95
CA THR A 179 -19.78 4.49 9.81
C THR A 179 -19.64 3.02 10.16
N GLY A 180 -20.58 2.19 9.71
CA GLY A 180 -20.61 0.77 10.02
C GLY A 180 -20.66 0.46 11.52
N GLY A 181 -20.04 -0.65 11.93
CA GLY A 181 -20.02 -1.11 13.31
C GLY A 181 -19.65 -2.59 13.43
N LYS A 182 -19.92 -3.22 14.57
CA LYS A 182 -19.67 -4.65 14.79
C LYS A 182 -20.67 -5.57 14.07
N LEU A 183 -21.70 -5.01 13.43
CA LEU A 183 -22.77 -5.77 12.80
C LEU A 183 -22.25 -6.51 11.56
N ALA A 184 -22.56 -7.79 11.44
CA ALA A 184 -22.23 -8.58 10.24
C ALA A 184 -23.03 -8.14 9.00
N LYS A 185 -24.20 -7.51 9.19
CA LYS A 185 -25.06 -7.01 8.13
C LYS A 185 -25.64 -5.66 8.54
N ASP A 186 -25.36 -4.64 7.75
CA ASP A 186 -25.94 -3.32 7.88
C ASP A 186 -26.11 -2.73 6.47
N VAL A 187 -27.33 -2.33 6.15
CA VAL A 187 -27.71 -1.74 4.85
C VAL A 187 -28.56 -0.48 5.05
N ALA A 188 -28.49 0.11 6.25
CA ALA A 188 -29.22 1.33 6.57
C ALA A 188 -28.51 2.55 5.94
N GLY A 189 -28.79 2.81 4.66
CA GLY A 189 -28.23 3.94 3.92
C GLY A 189 -27.09 3.55 2.99
N TYR A 190 -26.23 4.52 2.65
CA TYR A 190 -25.06 4.29 1.80
C TYR A 190 -23.88 3.76 2.60
N ASP A 191 -23.04 2.94 1.97
CA ASP A 191 -21.81 2.41 2.56
C ASP A 191 -20.71 3.49 2.56
N LEU A 192 -20.80 4.41 3.52
CA LEU A 192 -19.78 5.43 3.72
C LEU A 192 -18.46 4.83 4.20
N THR A 193 -18.49 3.70 4.93
CA THR A 193 -17.28 3.02 5.38
C THR A 193 -16.37 2.69 4.20
N ARG A 194 -16.93 2.07 3.15
CA ARG A 194 -16.19 1.75 1.91
C ARG A 194 -15.78 2.98 1.10
N LEU A 195 -16.48 4.10 1.23
CA LEU A 195 -16.13 5.35 0.57
C LEU A 195 -14.86 6.00 1.16
N PHE A 196 -14.68 5.93 2.48
CA PHE A 196 -13.51 6.51 3.15
C PHE A 196 -12.25 5.63 3.05
N ILE A 197 -12.40 4.32 2.90
CA ILE A 197 -11.26 3.41 2.71
C ILE A 197 -10.68 3.62 1.30
N GLY A 198 -9.36 3.84 1.20
CA GLY A 198 -8.71 4.18 -0.07
C GLY A 198 -8.89 5.65 -0.47
N SER A 199 -9.42 6.50 0.42
CA SER A 199 -9.61 7.93 0.12
C SER A 199 -8.33 8.76 0.26
N GLU A 200 -7.22 8.16 0.72
CA GLU A 200 -5.92 8.81 0.89
C GLU A 200 -6.00 10.08 1.76
N GLY A 201 -6.92 10.11 2.74
CA GLY A 201 -7.13 11.29 3.60
C GLY A 201 -7.72 12.51 2.88
N THR A 202 -8.20 12.36 1.65
CA THR A 202 -8.79 13.46 0.87
C THR A 202 -10.22 13.80 1.29
N LEU A 203 -10.90 12.93 2.05
CA LEU A 203 -12.31 13.14 2.43
C LEU A 203 -12.50 13.44 3.92
N GLY A 204 -11.49 13.19 4.76
CA GLY A 204 -11.58 13.36 6.21
C GLY A 204 -10.43 12.67 6.94
N VAL A 205 -10.50 12.67 8.27
CA VAL A 205 -9.49 12.10 9.17
C VAL A 205 -10.06 10.88 9.88
N VAL A 206 -9.56 9.69 9.61
CA VAL A 206 -9.88 8.47 10.39
C VAL A 206 -9.23 8.58 11.76
N THR A 207 -10.00 8.42 12.84
CA THR A 207 -9.51 8.47 14.23
C THR A 207 -9.57 7.11 14.94
N GLU A 208 -10.57 6.29 14.60
CA GLU A 208 -10.80 4.96 15.16
C GLU A 208 -11.30 4.01 14.06
N ALA A 209 -10.96 2.73 14.17
CA ALA A 209 -11.44 1.69 13.28
C ALA A 209 -11.85 0.44 14.06
N ILE A 210 -12.95 -0.18 13.63
CA ILE A 210 -13.37 -1.52 14.04
C ILE A 210 -12.96 -2.47 12.91
N LEU A 211 -12.09 -3.42 13.22
CA LEU A 211 -11.60 -4.41 12.28
C LEU A 211 -12.15 -5.79 12.60
N LYS A 212 -12.49 -6.53 11.56
CA LYS A 212 -12.84 -7.94 11.59
C LYS A 212 -11.62 -8.78 11.93
N LEU A 213 -11.82 -9.82 12.72
CA LEU A 213 -10.87 -10.89 12.98
C LEU A 213 -11.40 -12.21 12.44
N VAL A 214 -10.50 -13.15 12.19
CA VAL A 214 -10.83 -14.52 11.83
C VAL A 214 -10.05 -15.49 12.73
N PRO A 215 -10.43 -16.78 12.81
CA PRO A 215 -9.63 -17.76 13.52
C PRO A 215 -8.23 -17.90 12.94
N MET A 216 -7.24 -18.14 13.79
CA MET A 216 -5.88 -18.47 13.37
C MET A 216 -5.87 -19.78 12.53
N PRO A 217 -5.19 -19.82 11.38
CA PRO A 217 -5.01 -21.07 10.63
C PRO A 217 -4.25 -22.12 11.44
N GLU A 218 -4.73 -23.36 11.44
CA GLU A 218 -4.15 -24.47 12.21
C GLU A 218 -2.76 -24.89 11.73
N THR A 219 -2.51 -24.78 10.42
CA THR A 219 -1.27 -25.23 9.79
C THR A 219 -0.96 -24.35 8.59
N LYS A 220 0.33 -24.26 8.27
CA LYS A 220 0.87 -23.50 7.15
C LYS A 220 2.05 -24.24 6.54
N LYS A 221 2.17 -24.24 5.22
CA LYS A 221 3.32 -24.77 4.49
C LYS A 221 3.71 -23.84 3.36
N THR A 222 5.02 -23.73 3.16
CA THR A 222 5.63 -22.87 2.15
C THR A 222 6.44 -23.73 1.19
N MET A 223 6.39 -23.40 -0.09
CA MET A 223 7.19 -24.04 -1.13
C MET A 223 7.73 -23.03 -2.13
N LEU A 224 8.84 -23.39 -2.76
CA LEU A 224 9.44 -22.69 -3.89
C LEU A 224 9.27 -23.54 -5.15
N ALA A 225 8.92 -22.89 -6.27
CA ALA A 225 9.00 -23.48 -7.60
C ALA A 225 9.95 -22.65 -8.48
N LEU A 226 10.87 -23.32 -9.16
CA LEU A 226 11.93 -22.71 -9.95
C LEU A 226 11.65 -22.88 -11.44
N TYR A 227 11.89 -21.84 -12.24
CA TYR A 227 11.61 -21.84 -13.67
C TYR A 227 12.76 -21.25 -14.50
N GLU A 228 13.05 -21.87 -15.63
CA GLU A 228 13.99 -21.38 -16.66
C GLU A 228 13.32 -20.48 -17.70
N ASP A 229 12.00 -20.36 -17.65
CA ASP A 229 11.22 -19.47 -18.50
C ASP A 229 10.19 -18.70 -17.65
N ILE A 230 10.18 -17.37 -17.82
CA ILE A 230 9.34 -16.46 -17.04
C ILE A 230 7.85 -16.62 -17.36
N ASN A 231 7.53 -16.99 -18.60
CA ASN A 231 6.16 -17.23 -19.05
C ASN A 231 5.62 -18.55 -18.50
N GLU A 232 6.49 -19.55 -18.28
CA GLU A 232 6.13 -20.79 -17.59
C GLU A 232 5.73 -20.52 -16.13
N ALA A 233 6.51 -19.72 -15.41
CA ALA A 233 6.15 -19.27 -14.06
C ALA A 233 4.80 -18.53 -14.04
N ALA A 234 4.60 -17.58 -14.96
CA ALA A 234 3.35 -16.83 -15.06
C ALA A 234 2.13 -17.73 -15.43
N ARG A 235 2.33 -18.74 -16.29
CA ARG A 235 1.28 -19.73 -16.61
C ARG A 235 0.97 -20.62 -15.41
N ALA A 236 1.96 -21.01 -14.62
CA ALA A 236 1.76 -21.77 -13.39
C ALA A 236 0.87 -21.04 -12.39
N VAL A 237 1.07 -19.73 -12.22
CA VAL A 237 0.19 -18.87 -11.40
C VAL A 237 -1.27 -18.98 -11.84
N SER A 238 -1.54 -18.77 -13.13
CA SER A 238 -2.90 -18.89 -13.67
C SER A 238 -3.47 -20.32 -13.54
N SER A 239 -2.62 -21.34 -13.74
CA SER A 239 -3.02 -22.75 -13.68
C SER A 239 -3.39 -23.21 -12.26
N ILE A 240 -2.66 -22.77 -11.23
CA ILE A 240 -2.98 -23.05 -9.82
C ILE A 240 -4.41 -22.57 -9.49
N ILE A 241 -4.72 -21.33 -9.86
CA ILE A 241 -6.05 -20.74 -9.67
C ILE A 241 -7.11 -21.47 -10.50
N ALA A 242 -6.81 -21.83 -11.75
CA ALA A 242 -7.73 -22.55 -12.62
C ALA A 242 -8.13 -23.93 -12.04
N ASN A 243 -7.20 -24.56 -11.30
CA ASN A 243 -7.43 -25.79 -10.55
C ASN A 243 -8.20 -25.58 -9.22
N LYS A 244 -8.77 -24.39 -9.01
CA LYS A 244 -9.60 -24.02 -7.85
C LYS A 244 -8.85 -24.06 -6.52
N ILE A 245 -7.54 -23.86 -6.55
CA ILE A 245 -6.70 -23.69 -5.37
C ILE A 245 -6.44 -22.19 -5.20
N ILE A 246 -6.67 -21.67 -4.01
CA ILE A 246 -6.38 -20.27 -3.65
C ILE A 246 -5.29 -20.30 -2.57
N PRO A 247 -4.02 -20.13 -2.97
CA PRO A 247 -2.90 -20.02 -2.02
C PRO A 247 -3.10 -18.86 -1.06
N ALA A 248 -2.58 -19.00 0.16
CA ALA A 248 -2.44 -17.88 1.08
C ALA A 248 -1.48 -16.84 0.50
N THR A 249 -0.42 -17.29 -0.17
CA THR A 249 0.58 -16.45 -0.81
C THR A 249 1.03 -17.07 -2.12
N LEU A 250 1.21 -16.25 -3.16
CA LEU A 250 1.69 -16.67 -4.47
C LEU A 250 2.49 -15.53 -5.10
N GLU A 251 3.77 -15.49 -4.77
CA GLU A 251 4.69 -14.40 -5.10
C GLU A 251 5.59 -14.77 -6.27
N PHE A 252 5.95 -13.78 -7.06
CA PHE A 252 6.86 -13.89 -8.18
C PHE A 252 8.12 -13.05 -7.96
N LEU A 253 9.28 -13.58 -8.35
CA LEU A 253 10.54 -12.84 -8.46
C LEU A 253 11.21 -13.20 -9.80
N ASP A 254 11.66 -12.19 -10.54
CA ASP A 254 12.51 -12.37 -11.71
C ASP A 254 14.00 -12.57 -11.33
N GLN A 255 14.80 -13.11 -12.25
CA GLN A 255 16.23 -13.38 -12.02
C GLN A 255 17.01 -12.16 -11.47
N PRO A 256 16.90 -10.95 -12.05
CA PRO A 256 17.56 -9.78 -11.48
C PRO A 256 17.17 -9.51 -10.02
N THR A 257 15.89 -9.69 -9.66
CA THR A 257 15.46 -9.56 -8.27
C THR A 257 16.07 -10.66 -7.40
N ILE A 258 16.10 -11.90 -7.87
CA ILE A 258 16.64 -13.06 -7.12
C ILE A 258 18.12 -12.86 -6.79
N GLU A 259 18.92 -12.43 -7.76
CA GLU A 259 20.34 -12.12 -7.57
C GLU A 259 20.57 -11.11 -6.46
N VAL A 260 19.78 -10.03 -6.46
CA VAL A 260 19.90 -8.94 -5.49
C VAL A 260 19.41 -9.35 -4.11
N VAL A 261 18.29 -10.08 -4.04
CA VAL A 261 17.76 -10.61 -2.79
C VAL A 261 18.73 -11.61 -2.18
N GLU A 262 19.32 -12.51 -2.97
CA GLU A 262 20.29 -13.49 -2.46
C GLU A 262 21.58 -12.82 -1.97
N ALA A 263 22.09 -11.83 -2.70
CA ALA A 263 23.25 -11.05 -2.27
C ALA A 263 23.02 -10.32 -0.92
N PHE A 264 21.76 -10.06 -0.56
CA PHE A 264 21.36 -9.45 0.71
C PHE A 264 21.05 -10.48 1.80
N ALA A 265 20.19 -11.46 1.51
CA ALA A 265 19.61 -12.38 2.48
C ALA A 265 20.50 -13.60 2.74
N GLN A 266 21.28 -14.03 1.74
CA GLN A 266 22.22 -15.15 1.81
C GLN A 266 21.60 -16.45 2.34
N ILE A 267 20.41 -16.81 1.83
CA ILE A 267 19.67 -17.99 2.27
C ILE A 267 19.78 -19.17 1.29
N GLY A 268 20.55 -19.02 0.21
CA GLY A 268 20.73 -20.04 -0.82
C GLY A 268 19.65 -20.03 -1.90
N LEU A 269 19.09 -18.87 -2.25
CA LEU A 269 18.22 -18.75 -3.41
C LEU A 269 19.00 -19.04 -4.71
N PRO A 270 18.42 -19.80 -5.66
CA PRO A 270 19.07 -20.14 -6.92
C PRO A 270 19.08 -18.93 -7.84
N THR A 271 20.27 -18.39 -8.14
CA THR A 271 20.45 -17.18 -8.97
C THR A 271 20.58 -17.48 -10.46
N ASP A 272 20.70 -18.77 -10.83
CA ASP A 272 20.83 -19.25 -12.20
C ASP A 272 19.50 -19.36 -12.95
N VAL A 273 18.38 -19.48 -12.23
CA VAL A 273 17.03 -19.62 -12.81
C VAL A 273 16.43 -18.27 -13.22
N LYS A 274 15.48 -18.28 -14.16
CA LYS A 274 14.84 -17.06 -14.70
C LYS A 274 13.73 -16.50 -13.83
N ALA A 275 13.04 -17.35 -13.08
CA ALA A 275 11.99 -16.92 -12.17
C ALA A 275 11.80 -17.91 -11.01
N ILE A 276 11.30 -17.36 -9.89
CA ILE A 276 10.89 -18.12 -8.72
C ILE A 276 9.44 -17.78 -8.38
N LEU A 277 8.67 -18.82 -8.05
CA LEU A 277 7.41 -18.67 -7.34
C LEU A 277 7.58 -19.08 -5.87
N LEU A 278 7.23 -18.18 -4.94
CA LEU A 278 7.09 -18.49 -3.52
C LEU A 278 5.61 -18.67 -3.20
N ILE A 279 5.25 -19.87 -2.77
CA ILE A 279 3.85 -20.29 -2.62
C ILE A 279 3.60 -20.73 -1.18
N GLU A 280 2.53 -20.25 -0.59
CA GLU A 280 2.11 -20.64 0.76
C GLU A 280 0.66 -21.08 0.78
N GLN A 281 0.38 -22.12 1.55
CA GLN A 281 -0.97 -22.54 1.86
C GLN A 281 -1.12 -22.64 3.37
N ASP A 282 -2.23 -22.13 3.88
CA ASP A 282 -2.64 -22.26 5.28
C ASP A 282 -4.08 -22.79 5.40
N GLY A 283 -4.41 -23.30 6.58
CA GLY A 283 -5.70 -23.90 6.92
C GLY A 283 -5.56 -25.23 7.66
N PRO A 284 -6.60 -26.09 7.63
CA PRO A 284 -6.55 -27.42 8.23
C PRO A 284 -5.42 -28.28 7.61
N PRO A 285 -4.72 -29.11 8.42
CA PRO A 285 -3.55 -29.87 7.96
C PRO A 285 -3.79 -30.70 6.70
N GLU A 286 -4.93 -31.37 6.58
CA GLU A 286 -5.29 -32.21 5.45
C GLU A 286 -5.54 -31.40 4.17
N VAL A 287 -6.08 -30.18 4.30
CA VAL A 287 -6.28 -29.26 3.17
C VAL A 287 -4.94 -28.73 2.70
N VAL A 288 -4.09 -28.29 3.65
CA VAL A 288 -2.75 -27.76 3.35
C VAL A 288 -1.90 -28.82 2.65
N ASN A 289 -1.86 -30.05 3.16
CA ASN A 289 -1.09 -31.15 2.54
C ASN A 289 -1.57 -31.45 1.12
N ARG A 290 -2.89 -31.61 0.94
CA ARG A 290 -3.50 -31.87 -0.36
C ARG A 290 -3.19 -30.77 -1.37
N ASP A 291 -3.32 -29.51 -0.97
CA ASP A 291 -3.19 -28.37 -1.87
C ASP A 291 -1.72 -28.11 -2.22
N ILE A 292 -0.78 -28.31 -1.29
CA ILE A 292 0.66 -28.28 -1.58
C ILE A 292 1.04 -29.33 -2.63
N GLU A 293 0.60 -30.58 -2.48
CA GLU A 293 0.86 -31.64 -3.46
C GLU A 293 0.28 -31.31 -4.83
N LYS A 294 -0.96 -30.81 -4.89
CA LYS A 294 -1.59 -30.41 -6.15
C LYS A 294 -0.88 -29.24 -6.80
N MET A 295 -0.51 -28.21 -6.05
CA MET A 295 0.21 -27.07 -6.59
C MET A 295 1.61 -27.46 -7.08
N ALA A 296 2.31 -28.36 -6.39
CA ALA A 296 3.58 -28.90 -6.86
C ALA A 296 3.44 -29.64 -8.20
N ASN A 297 2.40 -30.48 -8.33
CA ASN A 297 2.09 -31.16 -9.60
C ASN A 297 1.75 -30.17 -10.72
N VAL A 298 1.01 -29.10 -10.42
CA VAL A 298 0.72 -28.03 -11.38
C VAL A 298 2.02 -27.34 -11.82
N CYS A 299 2.90 -26.99 -10.87
CA CYS A 299 4.19 -26.37 -11.19
C CYS A 299 5.02 -27.27 -12.11
N HIS A 300 5.14 -28.56 -11.82
CA HIS A 300 5.84 -29.51 -12.69
C HIS A 300 5.19 -29.65 -14.08
N SER A 301 3.85 -29.66 -14.16
CA SER A 301 3.15 -29.69 -15.45
C SER A 301 3.41 -28.45 -16.31
N MET A 302 3.82 -27.35 -15.67
CA MET A 302 4.21 -26.10 -16.30
C MET A 302 5.74 -25.94 -16.37
N ASN A 303 6.48 -27.06 -16.39
CA ASN A 303 7.93 -27.14 -16.57
C ASN A 303 8.78 -26.50 -15.46
N ALA A 304 8.29 -26.45 -14.21
CA ALA A 304 9.15 -26.13 -13.08
C ALA A 304 10.32 -27.15 -13.01
N VAL A 305 11.55 -26.64 -13.05
CA VAL A 305 12.77 -27.47 -13.01
C VAL A 305 13.02 -28.06 -11.62
N ASP A 306 12.47 -27.42 -10.59
CA ASP A 306 12.50 -27.91 -9.23
C ASP A 306 11.31 -27.33 -8.43
N VAL A 307 10.81 -28.12 -7.48
CA VAL A 307 9.79 -27.70 -6.51
C VAL A 307 10.19 -28.19 -5.13
N ARG A 308 10.43 -27.26 -4.21
CA ARG A 308 10.93 -27.53 -2.85
C ARG A 308 9.94 -27.07 -1.81
N VAL A 309 9.46 -27.98 -0.97
CA VAL A 309 8.68 -27.65 0.22
C VAL A 309 9.64 -27.38 1.38
N ALA A 310 9.47 -26.27 2.09
CA ALA A 310 10.27 -25.94 3.26
C ALA A 310 10.10 -27.02 4.35
N LYS A 311 11.21 -27.41 4.99
CA LYS A 311 11.24 -28.52 5.97
C LYS A 311 10.58 -28.16 7.31
N GLY A 312 10.44 -26.87 7.60
CA GLY A 312 9.84 -26.35 8.82
C GLY A 312 9.71 -24.84 8.81
N GLU A 313 9.18 -24.29 9.90
CA GLU A 313 8.81 -22.87 9.97
C GLU A 313 10.01 -21.93 9.86
N THR A 314 11.19 -22.32 10.37
CA THR A 314 12.41 -21.50 10.25
C THR A 314 12.84 -21.28 8.79
N GLU A 315 12.82 -22.33 7.96
CA GLU A 315 13.16 -22.23 6.53
C GLU A 315 12.07 -21.44 5.79
N ALA A 316 10.81 -21.68 6.12
CA ALA A 316 9.68 -20.96 5.55
C ALA A 316 9.72 -19.45 5.88
N ASP A 317 10.09 -19.09 7.11
CA ASP A 317 10.25 -17.69 7.54
C ASP A 317 11.42 -17.00 6.85
N ALA A 318 12.54 -17.73 6.64
CA ALA A 318 13.67 -17.21 5.89
C ALA A 318 13.25 -16.84 4.45
N LEU A 319 12.49 -17.72 3.78
CA LEU A 319 11.97 -17.48 2.43
C LEU A 319 11.02 -16.27 2.37
N ARG A 320 10.05 -16.20 3.30
CA ARG A 320 9.12 -15.06 3.41
C ARG A 320 9.88 -13.75 3.66
N THR A 321 10.86 -13.79 4.55
CA THR A 321 11.66 -12.61 4.90
C THR A 321 12.47 -12.14 3.70
N ALA A 322 13.13 -13.04 2.97
CA ALA A 322 13.86 -12.71 1.75
C ALA A 322 12.96 -12.04 0.71
N ARG A 323 11.75 -12.58 0.47
CA ARG A 323 10.76 -11.95 -0.42
C ARG A 323 10.35 -10.55 0.05
N ARG A 324 10.06 -10.36 1.33
CA ARG A 324 9.69 -9.03 1.89
C ARG A 324 10.84 -8.02 1.82
N SER A 325 12.09 -8.50 1.85
CA SER A 325 13.28 -7.65 1.77
C SER A 325 13.64 -7.20 0.34
N ALA A 326 12.92 -7.62 -0.69
CA ALA A 326 13.22 -7.29 -2.10
C ALA A 326 13.44 -5.78 -2.34
N LEU A 327 12.49 -4.94 -1.91
CA LEU A 327 12.62 -3.48 -2.06
C LEU A 327 13.85 -2.95 -1.32
N SER A 328 14.06 -3.35 -0.07
CA SER A 328 15.21 -2.91 0.74
C SER A 328 16.55 -3.38 0.16
N ALA A 329 16.59 -4.56 -0.46
CA ALA A 329 17.78 -5.07 -1.12
C ALA A 329 18.08 -4.25 -2.40
N LEU A 330 17.07 -3.98 -3.23
CA LEU A 330 17.19 -3.16 -4.44
C LEU A 330 17.59 -1.71 -4.12
N ALA A 331 17.08 -1.14 -3.03
CA ALA A 331 17.43 0.20 -2.55
C ALA A 331 18.92 0.39 -2.18
N ARG A 332 19.70 -0.70 -2.09
CA ARG A 332 21.15 -0.63 -1.84
C ARG A 332 21.98 -0.47 -3.11
N LEU A 333 21.40 -0.73 -4.29
CA LEU A 333 22.15 -0.75 -5.54
C LEU A 333 22.46 0.65 -6.07
N LYS A 334 21.53 1.59 -5.91
CA LYS A 334 21.71 2.99 -6.29
C LYS A 334 21.04 3.94 -5.29
N PRO A 335 21.43 5.23 -5.25
CA PRO A 335 20.92 6.20 -4.28
C PRO A 335 19.42 6.49 -4.37
N THR A 336 18.78 6.19 -5.50
CA THR A 336 17.34 6.41 -5.71
C THR A 336 16.71 5.13 -6.22
N THR A 337 15.64 4.67 -5.58
CA THR A 337 14.87 3.51 -6.04
C THR A 337 13.41 3.91 -6.16
N ILE A 338 12.88 3.79 -7.36
CA ILE A 338 11.47 4.07 -7.67
C ILE A 338 10.79 2.72 -7.80
N LEU A 339 9.92 2.41 -6.83
CA LEU A 339 9.02 1.27 -6.92
C LEU A 339 7.67 1.78 -7.41
N GLU A 340 7.18 1.19 -8.48
CA GLU A 340 5.79 1.35 -8.91
C GLU A 340 5.04 0.04 -8.79
N ASP A 341 3.72 0.11 -8.81
CA ASP A 341 2.83 -1.05 -8.81
C ASP A 341 1.82 -0.95 -9.95
N ALA A 342 1.62 -2.07 -10.64
CA ALA A 342 0.63 -2.19 -11.70
C ALA A 342 -0.04 -3.56 -11.57
N THR A 343 -1.37 -3.57 -11.59
CA THR A 343 -2.14 -4.80 -11.47
C THR A 343 -2.86 -5.09 -12.79
N VAL A 344 -2.75 -6.33 -13.27
CA VAL A 344 -3.42 -6.82 -14.47
C VAL A 344 -4.26 -8.07 -14.14
N PRO A 345 -5.25 -8.44 -14.96
CA PRO A 345 -5.89 -9.73 -14.82
C PRO A 345 -4.85 -10.86 -14.80
N ARG A 346 -5.06 -11.92 -14.01
CA ARG A 346 -4.08 -13.01 -13.84
C ARG A 346 -3.61 -13.65 -15.15
N SER A 347 -4.51 -13.74 -16.12
CA SER A 347 -4.23 -14.23 -17.48
C SER A 347 -3.27 -13.34 -18.27
N GLN A 348 -3.05 -12.11 -17.83
CA GLN A 348 -2.20 -11.09 -18.48
C GLN A 348 -0.87 -10.85 -17.76
N ILE A 349 -0.55 -11.62 -16.71
CA ILE A 349 0.72 -11.49 -15.99
C ILE A 349 1.92 -11.71 -16.91
N ALA A 350 1.91 -12.79 -17.72
CA ALA A 350 3.02 -13.08 -18.63
C ALA A 350 3.21 -11.95 -19.67
N PRO A 351 2.16 -11.53 -20.42
CA PRO A 351 2.25 -10.37 -21.31
C PRO A 351 2.74 -9.09 -20.63
N MET A 352 2.33 -8.84 -19.37
CA MET A 352 2.75 -7.66 -18.63
C MET A 352 4.24 -7.71 -18.26
N VAL A 353 4.74 -8.87 -17.80
CA VAL A 353 6.16 -9.06 -17.48
C VAL A 353 7.04 -8.95 -18.73
N GLU A 354 6.61 -9.52 -19.86
CA GLU A 354 7.29 -9.34 -21.15
C GLU A 354 7.35 -7.87 -21.56
N ALA A 355 6.25 -7.13 -21.39
CA ALA A 355 6.21 -5.70 -21.69
C ALA A 355 7.13 -4.87 -20.78
N ILE A 356 7.13 -5.12 -19.48
CA ILE A 356 8.05 -4.46 -18.53
C ILE A 356 9.50 -4.66 -18.98
N ASN A 357 9.89 -5.90 -19.32
CA ASN A 357 11.23 -6.21 -19.78
C ASN A 357 11.58 -5.53 -21.12
N ALA A 358 10.64 -5.47 -22.06
CA ALA A 358 10.84 -4.78 -23.34
C ALA A 358 10.98 -3.25 -23.14
N ILE A 359 10.16 -2.67 -22.27
CA ILE A 359 10.19 -1.25 -21.93
C ILE A 359 11.50 -0.89 -21.21
N ALA A 360 11.94 -1.70 -20.25
CA ALA A 360 13.22 -1.52 -19.57
C ALA A 360 14.40 -1.47 -20.55
N LYS A 361 14.41 -2.38 -21.53
CA LYS A 361 15.41 -2.39 -22.62
C LYS A 361 15.30 -1.17 -23.53
N LYS A 362 14.08 -0.81 -23.94
CA LYS A 362 13.80 0.33 -24.83
C LYS A 362 14.34 1.65 -24.27
N TYR A 363 14.14 1.90 -22.98
CA TYR A 363 14.59 3.12 -22.31
C TYR A 363 15.97 3.00 -21.66
N ASN A 364 16.62 1.84 -21.75
CA ASN A 364 17.92 1.55 -21.15
C ASN A 364 17.95 1.91 -19.65
N ILE A 365 17.01 1.35 -18.89
CA ILE A 365 16.90 1.50 -17.44
C ILE A 365 16.85 0.12 -16.76
N PRO A 366 17.48 -0.05 -15.59
CA PRO A 366 17.45 -1.31 -14.87
C PRO A 366 16.14 -1.44 -14.09
N ILE A 367 15.24 -2.30 -14.55
CA ILE A 367 14.02 -2.68 -13.83
C ILE A 367 14.15 -4.12 -13.33
N CYS A 368 13.92 -4.30 -12.03
CA CYS A 368 13.70 -5.59 -11.40
C CYS A 368 12.20 -5.73 -11.10
N THR A 369 11.62 -6.92 -11.34
CA THR A 369 10.19 -7.15 -11.16
C THR A 369 9.93 -8.29 -10.18
N PHE A 370 9.13 -7.98 -9.18
CA PHE A 370 8.57 -8.95 -8.23
C PHE A 370 7.12 -8.58 -7.92
N GLY A 371 6.34 -9.45 -7.29
CA GLY A 371 4.99 -9.08 -6.88
C GLY A 371 4.07 -10.21 -6.47
N HIS A 372 2.85 -9.81 -6.12
CA HIS A 372 1.74 -10.66 -5.74
C HIS A 372 1.11 -11.28 -7.00
N ALA A 373 1.82 -12.20 -7.64
CA ALA A 373 1.36 -12.79 -8.90
C ALA A 373 -0.02 -13.45 -8.77
N GLY A 374 -0.36 -13.98 -7.59
CA GLY A 374 -1.67 -14.56 -7.35
C GLY A 374 -2.85 -13.62 -7.57
N ASP A 375 -2.73 -12.33 -7.28
CA ASP A 375 -3.78 -11.33 -7.52
C ASP A 375 -3.52 -10.47 -8.78
N GLY A 376 -2.36 -10.65 -9.41
CA GLY A 376 -1.98 -9.99 -10.65
C GLY A 376 -1.23 -8.66 -10.45
N ASN A 377 -0.85 -8.34 -9.22
CA ASN A 377 -0.08 -7.15 -8.88
C ASN A 377 1.43 -7.37 -9.07
N LEU A 378 2.07 -6.51 -9.85
CA LEU A 378 3.50 -6.52 -10.15
C LEU A 378 4.14 -5.20 -9.72
N HIS A 379 5.37 -5.28 -9.22
CA HIS A 379 6.15 -4.14 -8.75
C HIS A 379 7.40 -3.93 -9.61
N PRO A 380 7.28 -3.34 -10.81
CA PRO A 380 8.45 -2.91 -11.56
C PRO A 380 9.21 -1.86 -10.73
N THR A 381 10.45 -2.18 -10.38
CA THR A 381 11.28 -1.37 -9.50
C THR A 381 12.53 -0.92 -10.23
N CYS A 382 12.71 0.39 -10.37
CA CYS A 382 13.82 1.01 -11.08
C CYS A 382 14.86 1.56 -10.11
N MET A 383 16.11 1.09 -10.21
CA MET A 383 17.24 1.62 -9.46
C MET A 383 17.93 2.71 -10.29
N THR A 384 17.88 3.95 -9.83
CA THR A 384 18.29 5.16 -10.54
C THR A 384 19.05 6.13 -9.62
N ASP A 385 19.37 7.32 -10.13
CA ASP A 385 19.97 8.41 -9.38
C ASP A 385 19.23 9.71 -9.69
N ALA A 386 18.54 10.27 -8.69
CA ALA A 386 17.81 11.53 -8.82
C ALA A 386 18.69 12.72 -9.28
N ARG A 387 20.02 12.62 -9.15
CA ARG A 387 20.97 13.63 -9.61
C ARG A 387 21.21 13.57 -11.13
N ASN A 388 20.81 12.47 -11.78
CA ASN A 388 20.94 12.26 -13.21
C ASN A 388 19.59 12.53 -13.91
N ALA A 389 19.39 13.78 -14.35
CA ALA A 389 18.14 14.22 -14.96
C ALA A 389 17.74 13.40 -16.21
N GLU A 390 18.70 12.99 -17.03
CA GLU A 390 18.43 12.18 -18.23
C GLU A 390 18.00 10.75 -17.90
N GLU A 391 18.60 10.13 -16.88
CA GLU A 391 18.19 8.81 -16.41
C GLU A 391 16.82 8.84 -15.75
N MET A 392 16.55 9.87 -14.94
CA MET A 392 15.24 10.13 -14.37
C MET A 392 14.17 10.32 -15.44
N HIS A 393 14.46 11.08 -16.49
CA HIS A 393 13.53 11.29 -17.60
C HIS A 393 13.18 9.98 -18.31
N ARG A 394 14.17 9.11 -18.57
CA ARG A 394 13.93 7.79 -19.16
C ARG A 394 13.14 6.86 -18.23
N ALA A 395 13.39 6.91 -16.92
CA ALA A 395 12.63 6.15 -15.93
C ALA A 395 11.15 6.58 -15.90
N GLU A 396 10.88 7.87 -15.91
CA GLU A 396 9.51 8.41 -15.98
C GLU A 396 8.78 7.97 -17.26
N GLN A 397 9.44 8.05 -18.42
CA GLN A 397 8.87 7.59 -19.70
C GLN A 397 8.55 6.10 -19.69
N ALA A 398 9.43 5.29 -19.11
CA ALA A 398 9.21 3.85 -18.98
C ALA A 398 8.01 3.54 -18.08
N PHE A 399 7.90 4.17 -16.91
CA PHE A 399 6.76 3.95 -16.02
C PHE A 399 5.44 4.41 -16.63
N ALA A 400 5.44 5.53 -17.36
CA ALA A 400 4.26 5.96 -18.12
C ALA A 400 3.81 4.90 -19.14
N GLU A 401 4.75 4.28 -19.86
CA GLU A 401 4.46 3.21 -20.83
C GLU A 401 4.01 1.91 -20.14
N ILE A 402 4.57 1.59 -18.97
CA ILE A 402 4.15 0.46 -18.12
C ILE A 402 2.70 0.67 -17.66
N PHE A 403 2.34 1.85 -17.16
CA PHE A 403 0.97 2.17 -16.77
C PHE A 403 0.00 2.09 -17.95
N ALA A 404 0.38 2.65 -19.11
CA ALA A 404 -0.41 2.54 -20.33
C ALA A 404 -0.64 1.07 -20.72
N LYS A 405 0.40 0.24 -20.63
CA LYS A 405 0.29 -1.18 -20.94
C LYS A 405 -0.58 -1.93 -19.94
N ALA A 406 -0.49 -1.62 -18.66
CA ALA A 406 -1.36 -2.21 -17.65
C ALA A 406 -2.84 -1.92 -17.95
N ILE A 407 -3.17 -0.67 -18.34
CA ILE A 407 -4.53 -0.29 -18.76
C ILE A 407 -4.96 -1.01 -20.04
N GLU A 408 -4.09 -1.09 -21.05
CA GLU A 408 -4.34 -1.83 -22.30
C GLU A 408 -4.69 -3.31 -22.04
N LEU A 409 -4.04 -3.92 -21.05
CA LEU A 409 -4.28 -5.30 -20.63
C LEU A 409 -5.51 -5.47 -19.71
N GLY A 410 -6.31 -4.41 -19.51
CA GLY A 410 -7.50 -4.42 -18.66
C GLY A 410 -7.23 -4.24 -17.17
N GLY A 411 -6.02 -3.79 -16.82
CA GLY A 411 -5.53 -3.61 -15.46
C GLY A 411 -5.80 -2.22 -14.85
N THR A 412 -4.91 -1.83 -13.93
CA THR A 412 -4.91 -0.55 -13.21
C THR A 412 -3.48 -0.06 -12.98
N ILE A 413 -3.32 1.27 -12.87
CA ILE A 413 -2.03 1.96 -12.65
C ILE A 413 -1.49 1.82 -11.21
N THR A 414 -2.30 1.28 -10.30
CA THR A 414 -1.96 1.06 -8.89
C THR A 414 -2.86 -0.05 -8.37
N GLY A 415 -2.28 -1.01 -7.65
CA GLY A 415 -2.95 -2.12 -7.01
C GLY A 415 -3.10 -1.92 -5.50
N GLU A 416 -2.08 -1.34 -4.85
CA GLU A 416 -2.00 -1.25 -3.39
C GLU A 416 -1.33 0.01 -2.83
N HIS A 417 -0.58 0.78 -3.65
CA HIS A 417 0.17 1.95 -3.14
C HIS A 417 -0.59 3.28 -3.23
N GLY A 418 -1.83 3.26 -3.73
CA GLY A 418 -2.62 4.46 -3.96
C GLY A 418 -2.18 5.24 -5.20
N VAL A 419 -2.85 6.36 -5.44
CA VAL A 419 -2.62 7.28 -6.55
C VAL A 419 -1.72 8.43 -6.12
N GLY A 420 -2.04 9.05 -4.97
CA GLY A 420 -1.35 10.20 -4.41
C GLY A 420 -1.13 11.32 -5.42
N ALA A 421 0.02 11.99 -5.33
CA ALA A 421 0.43 12.99 -6.32
C ALA A 421 1.24 12.36 -7.46
N MET A 422 1.92 11.24 -7.20
CA MET A 422 2.78 10.57 -8.17
C MET A 422 1.98 10.06 -9.37
N LYS A 423 0.88 9.34 -9.12
CA LYS A 423 0.09 8.68 -10.16
C LYS A 423 -1.14 9.46 -10.59
N ALA A 424 -1.45 10.59 -9.94
CA ALA A 424 -2.57 11.47 -10.33
C ALA A 424 -2.59 11.84 -11.83
N PRO A 425 -1.45 12.09 -12.51
CA PRO A 425 -1.44 12.35 -13.95
C PRO A 425 -1.96 11.21 -14.83
N TYR A 426 -1.94 9.96 -14.34
CA TYR A 426 -2.33 8.78 -15.08
C TYR A 426 -3.74 8.28 -14.72
N LEU A 427 -4.37 8.82 -13.67
CA LEU A 427 -5.65 8.32 -13.16
C LEU A 427 -6.78 8.39 -14.21
N GLU A 428 -6.81 9.43 -15.03
CA GLU A 428 -7.80 9.58 -16.12
C GLU A 428 -7.71 8.42 -17.13
N MET A 429 -6.53 7.82 -17.34
CA MET A 429 -6.37 6.67 -18.24
C MET A 429 -7.20 5.48 -17.76
N LYS A 430 -7.38 5.34 -16.45
CA LYS A 430 -8.18 4.26 -15.85
C LYS A 430 -9.67 4.58 -15.78
N LEU A 431 -10.00 5.82 -15.40
CA LEU A 431 -11.38 6.19 -15.02
C LEU A 431 -12.16 6.90 -16.13
N GLY A 432 -11.46 7.42 -17.14
CA GLY A 432 -12.04 8.38 -18.07
C GLY A 432 -12.39 9.72 -17.41
N LYS A 433 -12.81 10.68 -18.22
CA LYS A 433 -13.15 12.04 -17.76
C LYS A 433 -14.36 12.03 -16.83
N GLU A 434 -15.33 11.20 -17.15
CA GLU A 434 -16.59 11.06 -16.42
C GLU A 434 -16.33 10.47 -15.03
N GLY A 435 -15.44 9.47 -14.92
CA GLY A 435 -15.03 8.90 -13.64
C GLY A 435 -14.28 9.90 -12.76
N ILE A 436 -13.36 10.67 -13.35
CA ILE A 436 -12.68 11.77 -12.63
C ILE A 436 -13.68 12.81 -12.13
N ALA A 437 -14.62 13.24 -12.96
CA ALA A 437 -15.64 14.22 -12.58
C ALA A 437 -16.54 13.73 -11.44
N ALA A 438 -16.90 12.44 -11.44
CA ALA A 438 -17.67 11.84 -10.34
C ALA A 438 -16.89 11.86 -9.02
N MET A 439 -15.61 11.50 -9.04
CA MET A 439 -14.75 11.55 -7.85
C MET A 439 -14.54 12.99 -7.34
N GLN A 440 -14.39 13.96 -8.24
CA GLN A 440 -14.33 15.38 -7.87
C GLN A 440 -15.64 15.85 -7.23
N GLY A 441 -16.79 15.37 -7.71
CA GLY A 441 -18.09 15.64 -7.10
C GLY A 441 -18.19 15.15 -5.65
N ILE A 442 -17.69 13.94 -5.38
CA ILE A 442 -17.59 13.40 -4.01
C ILE A 442 -16.65 14.26 -3.16
N LYS A 443 -15.45 14.57 -3.66
CA LYS A 443 -14.48 15.43 -2.97
C LYS A 443 -15.09 16.78 -2.60
N GLN A 444 -15.78 17.43 -3.54
CA GLN A 444 -16.42 18.73 -3.32
C GLN A 444 -17.56 18.67 -2.29
N ALA A 445 -18.29 17.54 -2.22
CA ALA A 445 -19.37 17.36 -1.27
C ALA A 445 -18.86 17.25 0.18
N PHE A 446 -17.74 16.55 0.40
CA PHE A 446 -17.15 16.41 1.73
C PHE A 446 -16.24 17.57 2.12
N ASP A 447 -15.48 18.10 1.16
CA ASP A 447 -14.45 19.12 1.38
C ASP A 447 -14.60 20.30 0.39
N PRO A 448 -15.59 21.16 0.58
CA PRO A 448 -15.90 22.23 -0.37
C PRO A 448 -14.81 23.32 -0.45
N ASN A 449 -13.96 23.44 0.58
CA ASN A 449 -12.84 24.37 0.62
C ASN A 449 -11.53 23.72 0.13
N ASN A 450 -11.55 22.44 -0.24
CA ASN A 450 -10.39 21.68 -0.70
C ASN A 450 -9.19 21.73 0.27
N ILE A 451 -9.46 21.66 1.57
CA ILE A 451 -8.40 21.67 2.61
C ILE A 451 -7.79 20.29 2.86
N MET A 452 -8.52 19.20 2.62
CA MET A 452 -8.07 17.84 2.94
C MET A 452 -7.19 17.28 1.83
N ASN A 453 -5.91 17.13 2.14
CA ASN A 453 -4.88 16.55 1.29
C ASN A 453 -4.89 17.07 -0.18
N PRO A 454 -4.82 18.40 -0.41
CA PRO A 454 -4.88 18.94 -1.76
C PRO A 454 -3.66 18.57 -2.60
N GLY A 455 -3.87 18.53 -3.91
CA GLY A 455 -2.87 18.16 -4.91
C GLY A 455 -2.66 16.65 -5.07
N LYS A 456 -3.53 15.80 -4.49
CA LYS A 456 -3.53 14.33 -4.62
C LYS A 456 -4.74 13.90 -5.43
N MET A 457 -4.70 12.71 -6.01
CA MET A 457 -5.75 12.08 -6.83
C MET A 457 -6.05 12.79 -8.16
N PHE A 458 -6.25 14.11 -8.13
CA PHE A 458 -6.62 14.93 -9.26
C PHE A 458 -5.43 15.80 -9.69
N ALA A 459 -4.87 15.49 -10.85
CA ALA A 459 -3.81 16.32 -11.41
C ALA A 459 -4.35 17.71 -11.77
N LYS A 460 -3.56 18.76 -11.49
CA LYS A 460 -3.86 20.14 -11.94
C LYS A 460 -3.85 20.29 -13.47
N ASP A 461 -3.19 19.35 -14.15
CA ASP A 461 -3.07 19.26 -15.59
C ASP A 461 -3.03 17.77 -15.95
N THR A 462 -3.93 17.33 -16.83
CA THR A 462 -4.01 15.95 -17.32
C THR A 462 -2.92 15.74 -18.36
N ARG A 463 -1.68 15.70 -17.90
CA ARG A 463 -0.54 15.77 -18.81
C ARG A 463 -0.32 14.44 -19.56
N LYS A 464 -0.19 14.56 -20.89
CA LYS A 464 0.97 13.98 -21.60
C LYS A 464 2.19 14.77 -21.13
N ARG A 465 3.00 14.27 -20.18
CA ARG A 465 4.05 15.10 -19.53
C ARG A 465 5.25 15.36 -20.44
N VAL A 466 5.41 16.61 -20.84
CA VAL A 466 6.73 17.26 -20.99
C VAL A 466 7.09 17.83 -19.61
N VAL A 467 8.39 17.71 -19.30
CA VAL A 467 9.11 18.07 -18.08
C VAL A 467 8.73 19.47 -17.56
N VAL A 468 8.61 19.63 -16.24
CA VAL A 468 8.64 20.97 -15.63
C VAL A 468 10.10 21.41 -15.62
N GLU A 469 10.44 22.40 -16.44
CA GLU A 469 11.71 23.12 -16.30
C GLU A 469 11.69 24.00 -15.05
N ARG A 470 12.74 23.80 -14.24
CA ARG A 470 13.34 24.63 -13.17
C ARG A 470 12.55 24.90 -11.89
#